data_AF-A0A1H0RKV9-F1
#
_entry.id   AF-A0A1H0RKV9-F1
#
_cell.length_a   1.000
_cell.length_b   1.000
_cell.length_c   1.000
_cell.angle_alpha   90.00
_cell.angle_beta   90.00
_cell.angle_gamma   90.00
#
_symmetry.space_group_name_H-M   'P 1'
#
loop_
_entity.id
_entity.type
_entity.pdbx_description
1 polymer ?
#
loop_
_entity_poly.entity_id
_entity_poly.type
_entity_poly.pdbx_seq_one_letter_code
_entity_poly.pdbx_strand_id
1 'polypeptide(L)'
;EVLAFGMTQLEKVSVQIRGIRRSLTDLREIEVDTLQYPKIERILTALETAAVCIDHFGEMVIHASTEREERQKTYIQRAQTAQLACLDEMLQAGSPPVLREIGSILTDLNRILIEVSSERMT
;
A
#
# COMPACT_ATOMS: atom_id res chain seq x y z
N GLU A 1 -9.36 2.67 24.38
CA GLU A 1 -9.91 3.27 23.13
C GLU A 1 -8.88 3.26 22.01
N VAL A 2 -7.68 3.81 22.20
CA VAL A 2 -6.58 3.81 21.20
C VAL A 2 -6.23 2.41 20.66
N LEU A 3 -6.07 1.41 21.53
CA LEU A 3 -5.79 0.03 21.11
C LEU A 3 -6.94 -0.58 20.29
N ALA A 4 -8.18 -0.33 20.69
CA ALA A 4 -9.35 -0.83 19.95
C ALA A 4 -9.43 -0.19 18.56
N PHE A 5 -9.18 1.12 18.47
CA PHE A 5 -9.05 1.83 17.20
C PHE A 5 -7.95 1.20 16.34
N GLY A 6 -6.73 1.05 16.87
CA GLY A 6 -5.61 0.47 16.14
C GLY A 6 -5.90 -0.94 15.62
N MET A 7 -6.56 -1.79 16.43
CA MET A 7 -6.99 -3.13 16.01
C MET A 7 -8.02 -3.08 14.88
N THR A 8 -9.00 -2.17 14.93
CA THR A 8 -9.96 -1.95 13.84
C THR A 8 -9.27 -1.50 12.55
N GLN A 9 -8.27 -0.62 12.64
CA GLN A 9 -7.52 -0.18 11.46
C GLN A 9 -6.70 -1.33 10.86
N LEU A 10 -6.04 -2.14 11.69
CA LEU A 10 -5.28 -3.31 11.23
C LEU A 10 -6.18 -4.40 10.61
N GLU A 11 -7.40 -4.57 11.12
CA GLU A 11 -8.38 -5.45 10.51
C GLU A 11 -8.72 -5.01 9.08
N LYS A 12 -8.94 -3.71 8.87
CA LYS A 12 -9.15 -3.16 7.52
C LYS A 12 -7.92 -3.37 6.64
N VAL A 13 -6.71 -3.07 7.14
CA VAL A 13 -5.43 -3.33 6.45
C VAL A 13 -5.37 -4.78 5.94
N SER A 14 -5.80 -5.76 6.74
CA SER A 14 -5.85 -7.17 6.31
C SER A 14 -6.78 -7.42 5.12
N VAL A 15 -7.87 -6.65 4.98
CA VAL A 15 -8.78 -6.71 3.82
C VAL A 15 -8.06 -6.19 2.58
N GLN A 16 -7.36 -5.06 2.68
CA GLN A 16 -6.60 -4.51 1.56
C GLN A 16 -5.46 -5.44 1.12
N ILE A 17 -4.73 -6.05 2.06
CA ILE A 17 -3.68 -7.04 1.75
C ILE A 17 -4.26 -8.22 0.97
N ARG A 18 -5.47 -8.69 1.32
CA ARG A 18 -6.15 -9.76 0.56
C ARG A 18 -6.51 -9.31 -0.86
N GLY A 19 -6.90 -8.05 -1.04
CA GLY A 19 -7.15 -7.46 -2.36
C GLY A 19 -5.89 -7.42 -3.21
N ILE A 20 -4.79 -6.88 -2.66
CA ILE A 20 -3.46 -6.86 -3.30
C ILE A 20 -3.03 -8.27 -3.72
N ARG A 21 -3.15 -9.27 -2.83
CA ARG A 21 -2.79 -10.66 -3.14
C ARG A 21 -3.59 -11.21 -4.32
N ARG A 22 -4.88 -10.88 -4.43
CA ARG A 22 -5.72 -11.31 -5.55
C ARG A 22 -5.20 -10.72 -6.86
N SER A 23 -5.02 -9.40 -6.92
CA SER A 23 -4.50 -8.75 -8.13
C SER A 23 -3.09 -9.21 -8.52
N LEU A 24 -2.23 -9.55 -7.54
CA LEU A 24 -0.93 -10.17 -7.83
C LEU A 24 -1.06 -11.57 -8.45
N THR A 25 -2.08 -12.34 -8.06
CA THR A 25 -2.37 -13.65 -8.66
C THR A 25 -2.88 -13.47 -10.09
N ASP A 26 -3.80 -12.53 -10.30
CA ASP A 26 -4.37 -12.24 -11.61
C ASP A 26 -3.29 -11.69 -12.57
N LEU A 27 -2.36 -10.85 -12.10
CA LEU A 27 -1.20 -10.39 -12.88
C LEU A 27 -0.29 -11.54 -13.32
N ARG A 28 -0.07 -12.51 -12.43
CA ARG A 28 0.75 -13.68 -12.75
C ARG A 28 0.10 -14.56 -13.82
N GLU A 29 -1.22 -14.71 -13.80
CA GLU A 29 -1.95 -15.42 -14.85
C GLU A 29 -1.82 -14.70 -16.20
N ILE A 30 -1.94 -13.37 -16.20
CA ILE A 30 -1.74 -12.55 -17.41
C ILE A 30 -0.30 -12.67 -17.96
N GLU A 31 0.72 -12.71 -17.09
CA GLU A 31 2.12 -12.90 -17.49
C GLU A 31 2.37 -14.25 -18.17
N VAL A 32 1.74 -15.32 -17.69
CA VAL A 32 1.85 -16.66 -18.31
C VAL A 32 1.27 -16.66 -19.73
N ASP A 33 0.20 -15.92 -19.95
CA ASP A 33 -0.50 -15.85 -21.24
C ASP A 33 0.12 -14.83 -22.21
N THR A 34 0.76 -13.78 -21.69
CA THR A 34 1.36 -12.69 -22.46
C THR A 34 2.83 -12.50 -22.10
N LEU A 35 3.72 -12.99 -22.98
CA LEU A 35 5.20 -12.95 -22.86
C LEU A 35 5.84 -11.55 -22.69
N GLN A 36 5.04 -10.50 -22.51
CA GLN A 36 5.44 -9.11 -22.35
C GLN A 36 4.89 -8.54 -21.05
N TYR A 37 5.37 -9.06 -19.91
CA TYR A 37 5.15 -8.40 -18.64
C TYR A 37 6.23 -7.32 -18.44
N PRO A 38 5.88 -6.03 -18.43
CA PRO A 38 6.82 -5.03 -17.94
C PRO A 38 7.05 -5.34 -16.46
N LYS A 39 8.28 -5.68 -16.08
CA LYS A 39 8.66 -5.72 -14.66
C LYS A 39 8.46 -4.32 -14.10
N ILE A 40 7.34 -4.09 -13.43
CA ILE A 40 7.10 -2.83 -12.73
C ILE A 40 7.84 -2.94 -11.40
N GLU A 41 9.14 -2.71 -11.44
CA GLU A 41 10.01 -2.79 -10.26
C GLU A 41 9.50 -1.87 -9.14
N ARG A 42 8.87 -0.74 -9.50
CA ARG A 42 8.30 0.20 -8.52
C ARG A 42 7.09 -0.30 -7.76
N ILE A 43 6.40 -1.35 -8.22
CA ILE A 43 5.30 -1.94 -7.45
C ILE A 43 5.82 -2.57 -6.15
N LEU A 44 7.02 -3.16 -6.19
CA LEU A 44 7.68 -3.73 -5.02
C LEU A 44 8.04 -2.62 -4.04
N THR A 45 8.65 -1.53 -4.52
CA THR A 45 8.95 -0.35 -3.68
C THR A 45 7.70 0.23 -3.03
N ALA A 46 6.57 0.28 -3.75
CA ALA A 46 5.30 0.75 -3.19
C ALA A 46 4.76 -0.20 -2.09
N LEU A 47 4.91 -1.52 -2.27
CA LEU A 47 4.54 -2.52 -1.25
C LEU A 47 5.44 -2.42 -0.02
N GLU A 48 6.74 -2.32 -0.20
CA GLU A 48 7.73 -2.22 0.89
C GLU A 48 7.52 -0.97 1.73
N THR A 49 7.32 0.18 1.09
CA THR A 49 7.07 1.44 1.80
C THR A 49 5.75 1.43 2.58
N ALA A 50 4.71 0.77 2.07
CA ALA A 50 3.47 0.55 2.81
C ALA A 50 3.66 -0.40 4.00
N ALA A 51 4.48 -1.46 3.85
CA ALA A 51 4.81 -2.37 4.96
C ALA A 51 5.49 -1.62 6.12
N VAL A 52 6.42 -0.71 5.82
CA VAL A 52 7.05 0.17 6.83
C VAL A 52 6.00 1.02 7.56
N CYS A 53 5.00 1.55 6.85
CA CYS A 53 3.92 2.32 7.47
C CYS A 53 3.07 1.47 8.42
N ILE A 54 2.78 0.22 8.07
CA ILE A 54 2.01 -0.72 8.90
C ILE A 54 2.79 -1.08 10.17
N ASP A 55 4.07 -1.43 10.00
CA ASP A 55 4.97 -1.81 11.10
C ASP A 55 5.07 -0.69 12.14
N HIS A 56 5.41 0.52 11.69
CA HIS A 56 5.53 1.67 12.57
C HIS A 56 4.19 2.09 13.20
N PHE A 57 3.06 1.95 12.48
CA PHE A 57 1.73 2.19 13.06
C PHE A 57 1.45 1.25 14.23
N GLY A 58 1.80 -0.04 14.11
CA GLY A 58 1.66 -1.01 15.19
C GLY A 58 2.41 -0.58 16.46
N GLU A 59 3.65 -0.11 16.31
CA GLU A 59 4.40 0.43 17.45
C GLU A 59 3.78 1.71 18.02
N MET A 60 3.36 2.63 17.13
CA MET A 60 2.78 3.93 17.52
C MET A 60 1.47 3.75 18.30
N VAL A 61 0.63 2.78 17.95
CA VAL A 61 -0.61 2.48 18.68
C VAL A 61 -0.35 2.05 20.13
N ILE A 62 0.75 1.34 20.39
CA ILE A 62 1.14 0.89 21.72
C ILE A 62 1.87 1.99 22.49
N HIS A 63 2.71 2.76 21.79
CA HIS A 63 3.60 3.77 22.36
C HIS A 63 3.33 5.15 21.73
N ALA A 64 2.13 5.69 21.93
CA ALA A 64 1.74 6.96 21.32
C ALA A 64 2.62 8.13 21.82
N SER A 65 3.10 8.94 20.88
CA SER A 65 3.81 10.19 21.15
C SER A 65 3.79 11.07 19.91
N THR A 66 3.89 12.39 20.09
CA THR A 66 3.96 13.34 18.99
C THR A 66 5.13 13.04 18.03
N GLU A 67 6.29 12.59 18.55
CA GLU A 67 7.42 12.21 17.71
C GLU A 67 7.08 11.04 16.78
N ARG A 68 6.39 10.02 17.29
CA ARG A 68 5.97 8.87 16.48
C ARG A 68 4.88 9.25 15.49
N GLU A 69 3.95 10.13 15.85
CA GLU A 69 2.94 10.63 14.90
C GLU A 69 3.60 11.37 13.72
N GLU A 70 4.57 12.26 13.98
CA GLU A 70 5.31 12.96 12.92
C GLU A 70 6.16 11.99 12.07
N ARG A 71 6.75 10.97 12.70
CA ARG A 71 7.47 9.92 11.98
C ARG A 71 6.54 9.10 11.09
N GLN A 72 5.34 8.77 11.56
CA GLN A 72 4.32 8.08 10.77
C GLN A 72 3.91 8.89 9.53
N LYS A 73 3.69 10.20 9.69
CA LYS A 73 3.40 11.11 8.55
C LYS A 73 4.53 11.08 7.52
N THR A 74 5.78 11.06 7.98
CA THR A 74 6.95 10.97 7.09
C THR A 74 6.98 9.66 6.30
N TYR A 75 6.67 8.52 6.93
CA TYR A 75 6.57 7.23 6.23
C TYR A 75 5.44 7.22 5.21
N ILE A 76 4.27 7.77 5.56
CA ILE A 76 3.14 7.88 4.65
C ILE A 76 3.50 8.71 3.42
N GLN A 77 4.16 9.87 3.59
CA GLN A 77 4.60 10.72 2.47
C GLN A 77 5.56 9.98 1.54
N ARG A 78 6.49 9.19 2.10
CA ARG A 78 7.41 8.35 1.31
C ARG A 78 6.66 7.27 0.53
N ALA A 79 5.68 6.60 1.15
CA ALA A 79 4.87 5.59 0.49
C ALA A 79 4.01 6.20 -0.63
N GLN A 80 3.40 7.36 -0.41
CA GLN A 80 2.67 8.10 -1.44
C GLN A 80 3.58 8.45 -2.63
N THR A 81 4.81 8.87 -2.36
CA THR A 81 5.81 9.16 -3.41
C THR A 81 6.12 7.91 -4.23
N ALA A 82 6.30 6.75 -3.58
CA ALA A 82 6.51 5.48 -4.27
C ALA A 82 5.30 5.04 -5.10
N GLN A 83 4.07 5.27 -4.62
CA GLN A 83 2.85 4.97 -5.38
C GLN A 83 2.70 5.86 -6.62
N LEU A 84 2.98 7.15 -6.51
CA LEU A 84 2.98 8.06 -7.66
C LEU A 84 4.04 7.65 -8.68
N ALA A 85 5.25 7.32 -8.20
CA ALA A 85 6.34 6.85 -9.01
C ALA A 85 5.98 5.55 -9.77
N CYS A 86 5.19 4.65 -9.16
CA CYS A 86 4.66 3.44 -9.79
C CYS A 86 3.59 3.78 -10.84
N LEU A 87 2.70 4.74 -10.57
CA LEU A 87 1.67 5.18 -11.51
C LEU A 87 2.30 5.78 -12.79
N ASP A 88 3.39 6.54 -12.66
CA ASP A 88 4.12 7.09 -13.81
C ASP A 88 4.68 6.00 -14.72
N GLU A 89 5.18 4.89 -14.16
CA GLU A 89 5.64 3.73 -14.93
C GLU A 89 4.48 2.96 -15.57
N MET A 90 3.33 2.88 -14.89
CA MET A 90 2.12 2.27 -15.45
C MET A 90 1.66 2.97 -16.71
N LEU A 91 1.75 4.30 -16.80
CA LEU A 91 1.34 5.03 -18.02
C LEU A 91 2.12 4.59 -19.27
N GLN A 92 3.25 3.89 -19.10
CA GLN A 92 4.02 3.30 -20.20
C GLN A 92 3.64 1.84 -20.49
N ALA A 93 2.90 1.17 -19.59
CA ALA A 93 2.41 -0.19 -19.79
C ALA A 93 1.18 -0.17 -20.73
N GLY A 94 1.33 -0.68 -21.95
CA GLY A 94 0.30 -0.65 -22.98
C GLY A 94 -0.82 -1.69 -22.88
N SER A 95 -0.90 -2.47 -21.79
CA SER A 95 -1.84 -3.60 -21.65
C SER A 95 -2.98 -3.28 -20.67
N PRO A 96 -4.24 -3.14 -21.12
CA PRO A 96 -5.37 -2.80 -20.25
C PRO A 96 -5.61 -3.77 -19.07
N PRO A 97 -5.47 -5.11 -19.23
CA PRO A 97 -5.57 -6.04 -18.11
C PRO A 97 -4.50 -5.79 -17.04
N VAL A 98 -3.25 -5.55 -17.47
CA VAL A 98 -2.13 -5.25 -16.56
C VAL A 98 -2.40 -3.94 -15.81
N LEU A 99 -2.81 -2.89 -16.53
CA LEU A 99 -3.16 -1.59 -15.93
C LEU A 99 -4.26 -1.70 -14.88
N ARG A 100 -5.28 -2.53 -15.13
CA ARG A 100 -6.38 -2.75 -14.18
C ARG A 100 -5.85 -3.30 -12.86
N GLU A 101 -5.08 -4.39 -12.91
CA GLU A 101 -4.65 -5.06 -11.69
C GLU A 101 -3.65 -4.23 -10.89
N ILE A 102 -2.72 -3.53 -11.55
CA ILE A 102 -1.82 -2.62 -10.82
C ILE A 102 -2.60 -1.45 -10.24
N GLY A 103 -3.60 -0.92 -10.96
CA GLY A 103 -4.48 0.13 -10.45
C GLY A 103 -5.26 -0.33 -9.21
N SER A 104 -5.72 -1.59 -9.19
CA SER A 104 -6.33 -2.21 -8.01
C SER A 104 -5.34 -2.31 -6.84
N ILE A 105 -4.10 -2.75 -7.09
CA ILE A 105 -3.04 -2.79 -6.06
C ILE A 105 -2.77 -1.39 -5.50
N LEU A 106 -2.58 -0.37 -6.34
CA LEU A 106 -2.32 0.99 -5.90
C LEU A 106 -3.50 1.59 -5.12
N THR A 107 -4.74 1.24 -5.48
CA THR A 107 -5.93 1.64 -4.73
C THR A 107 -5.94 1.06 -3.33
N ASP A 108 -5.67 -0.24 -3.20
CA ASP A 108 -5.62 -0.90 -1.89
C ASP A 108 -4.44 -0.44 -1.05
N LEU A 109 -3.28 -0.17 -1.66
CA LEU A 109 -2.15 0.47 -0.99
C LEU A 109 -2.51 1.86 -0.45
N ASN A 110 -3.20 2.69 -1.24
CA ASN A 110 -3.60 4.02 -0.77
C ASN A 110 -4.60 3.93 0.39
N ARG A 111 -5.52 2.96 0.35
CA ARG A 111 -6.42 2.67 1.48
C ARG A 111 -5.64 2.27 2.73
N ILE A 112 -4.61 1.42 2.62
CA ILE A 112 -3.73 1.09 3.75
C ILE A 112 -3.15 2.37 4.36
N LEU A 113 -2.59 3.27 3.53
CA LEU A 113 -2.02 4.54 4.02
C LEU A 113 -3.04 5.42 4.75
N ILE A 114 -4.29 5.44 4.28
CA ILE A 114 -5.39 6.15 4.95
C ILE A 114 -5.74 5.48 6.29
N GLU A 115 -5.76 4.14 6.37
CA GLU A 115 -6.09 3.46 7.62
C GLU A 115 -4.98 3.59 8.67
N VAL A 116 -3.72 3.67 8.25
CA VAL A 116 -2.56 3.84 9.16
C VAL A 116 -2.13 5.29 9.36
N SER A 117 -2.93 6.26 8.88
CA SER A 117 -2.68 7.67 9.16
C SER A 117 -3.13 8.06 10.56
N SER A 118 -2.32 8.88 11.24
CA SER A 118 -2.56 9.30 12.62
C SER A 118 -3.67 10.37 12.74
N GLU A 119 -4.18 10.89 11.62
CA GLU A 119 -5.15 12.00 11.58
C GLU A 119 -6.50 11.66 12.24
N ARG A 120 -6.75 10.38 12.55
CA ARG A 120 -7.99 9.91 13.19
C ARG A 120 -7.82 9.49 14.65
N MET A 121 -6.61 9.63 15.22
CA MET A 121 -6.31 9.22 16.60
C MET A 121 -6.55 10.32 17.64
N THR A 122 -6.72 11.57 17.21
CA THR A 122 -7.09 12.75 18.01
C THR A 122 -8.60 12.96 18.05
#